data_AF-A0A3M1L9G1-F1
#
_entry.id   AF-A0A3M1L9G1-F1
#
_cell.length_a   1.000
_cell.length_b   1.000
_cell.length_c   1.000
_cell.angle_alpha   90.00
_cell.angle_beta   90.00
_cell.angle_gamma   90.00
#
_symmetry.space_group_name_H-M   'P 1'
#
loop_
_entity.id
_entity.type
_entity.pdbx_description
1 polymer ?
#
loop_
_entity_poly.entity_id
_entity_poly.type
_entity_poly.pdbx_seq_one_letter_code
_entity_poly.pdbx_strand_id
1 'polypeptide(L)'
;MYILGINAYHGDSSACILKDGELIAATEEERILRVKHWAGLPVNAIAFCLQEAGITLKELDHITVSRDPFAKLPRKILHALKNSVSL
;
A
#
# COMPACT_ATOMS: atom_id res chain seq x y z
N MET A 1 9.27 15.29 8.30
CA MET A 1 8.32 14.85 7.27
C MET A 1 8.01 13.38 7.48
N TYR A 2 6.74 13.05 7.75
CA TYR A 2 6.27 11.68 7.91
C TYR A 2 5.55 11.17 6.65
N ILE A 3 5.97 10.00 6.18
CA ILE A 3 5.38 9.34 5.02
C ILE A 3 4.92 7.95 5.43
N LEU A 4 3.64 7.65 5.20
CA LEU A 4 3.06 6.32 5.34
C LEU A 4 3.04 5.62 3.98
N GLY A 5 3.71 4.47 3.86
CA GLY A 5 3.64 3.57 2.71
C GLY A 5 2.62 2.46 2.93
N ILE A 6 1.78 2.21 1.93
CA ILE A 6 0.74 1.18 1.97
C ILE A 6 0.87 0.25 0.76
N ASN A 7 0.78 -1.04 1.04
CA ASN A 7 0.68 -2.12 0.09
C ASN A 7 -0.64 -2.85 0.35
N ALA A 8 -1.58 -2.82 -0.60
CA ALA A 8 -2.95 -3.28 -0.36
C ALA A 8 -3.59 -3.92 -1.60
N TYR A 9 -4.62 -4.74 -1.37
CA TYR A 9 -5.44 -5.37 -2.41
C TYR A 9 -4.69 -6.37 -3.30
N HIS A 10 -3.64 -6.99 -2.75
CA HIS A 10 -2.94 -8.14 -3.31
C HIS A 10 -2.22 -8.89 -2.19
N GLY A 11 -1.71 -10.08 -2.48
CA GLY A 11 -0.98 -10.88 -1.48
C GLY A 11 0.12 -10.07 -0.79
N ASP A 12 0.28 -10.35 0.50
CA ASP A 12 1.29 -9.74 1.38
C ASP A 12 1.07 -8.23 1.59
N SER A 13 -0.19 -7.84 1.79
CA SER A 13 -0.53 -6.47 2.20
C SER A 13 0.26 -6.06 3.45
N SER A 14 0.76 -4.84 3.45
CA SER A 14 1.75 -4.36 4.42
C SER A 14 1.75 -2.84 4.53
N ALA A 15 2.40 -2.32 5.57
CA ALA A 15 2.61 -0.89 5.75
C ALA A 15 4.03 -0.58 6.24
N CYS A 16 4.51 0.61 5.94
CA CYS A 16 5.74 1.16 6.48
C CYS A 16 5.59 2.65 6.80
N ILE A 17 6.41 3.16 7.72
CA ILE A 17 6.45 4.58 8.03
C ILE A 17 7.89 5.08 8.03
N LEU A 18 8.09 6.22 7.37
CA LEU A 18 9.36 6.91 7.30
C LEU A 18 9.26 8.27 7.96
N LYS A 19 10.37 8.73 8.54
CA LYS A 19 10.58 10.11 8.97
C LYS A 19 11.83 10.65 8.31
N ASP A 20 11.65 11.70 7.51
CA ASP A 20 12.76 12.42 6.86
C ASP A 20 13.69 11.49 6.04
N GLY A 21 13.10 10.48 5.40
CA GLY A 21 13.81 9.49 4.58
C GLY A 21 14.32 8.26 5.36
N GLU A 22 14.23 8.27 6.68
CA GLU A 22 14.62 7.13 7.52
C GLU A 22 13.42 6.23 7.83
N LEU A 23 13.61 4.91 7.70
CA LEU A 23 12.58 3.92 8.04
C LEU A 23 12.46 3.79 9.57
N ILE A 24 11.27 4.06 10.12
CA ILE A 24 10.99 3.83 11.53
C ILE A 24 10.46 2.41 11.75
N ALA A 25 9.44 2.01 10.99
CA ALA A 25 8.82 0.70 11.13
C ALA A 25 8.24 0.22 9.80
N ALA A 26 8.20 -1.11 9.64
CA ALA A 26 7.51 -1.79 8.54
C ALA A 26 7.05 -3.17 9.00
N THR A 27 5.84 -3.57 8.60
CA THR A 27 5.34 -4.92 8.86
C THR A 27 4.28 -5.34 7.86
N GLU A 28 4.14 -6.65 7.67
CA GLU A 28 3.06 -7.24 6.88
C GLU A 28 1.85 -7.53 7.77
N GLU A 29 0.65 -7.35 7.21
CA GLU A 29 -0.60 -7.59 7.94
C GLU A 29 -0.71 -9.06 8.37
N GLU A 30 -0.23 -10.00 7.55
CA GLU A 30 -0.28 -11.43 7.86
C GLU A 30 0.49 -11.82 9.13
N ARG A 31 1.52 -11.05 9.52
CA ARG A 31 2.28 -11.30 10.75
C ARG A 31 1.43 -11.03 11.98
N ILE A 32 0.51 -10.07 11.88
CA ILE A 32 -0.39 -9.64 12.95
C ILE A 32 -1.68 -10.45 12.93
N LEU A 33 -2.38 -10.51 11.79
CA LEU A 33 -3.64 -11.23 11.65
C LEU A 33 -3.48 -12.75 11.69
N ARG A 34 -2.28 -13.27 11.44
CA ARG A 34 -1.99 -14.70 11.29
C ARG A 34 -2.77 -15.38 10.16
N VAL A 35 -3.23 -14.59 9.19
CA VAL A 35 -3.86 -15.03 7.95
C VAL A 35 -2.85 -14.89 6.83
N LYS A 36 -2.34 -16.01 6.32
CA LYS A 36 -1.33 -16.02 5.24
C LYS A 36 -1.86 -15.33 3.99
N HIS A 37 -0.99 -14.56 3.33
CA HIS A 37 -1.27 -13.83 2.10
C HIS A 37 -2.50 -12.93 2.23
N TRP A 38 -2.64 -12.27 3.38
CA TRP A 38 -3.69 -11.28 3.56
C TRP A 38 -3.63 -10.26 2.41
N ALA A 39 -4.73 -10.17 1.67
CA ALA A 39 -4.86 -9.33 0.49
C ALA A 39 -5.82 -8.16 0.68
N GLY A 40 -6.23 -7.88 1.92
CA GLY A 40 -7.10 -6.75 2.24
C GLY A 40 -6.32 -5.45 2.45
N LEU A 41 -6.99 -4.46 3.07
CA LEU A 41 -6.32 -3.27 3.60
C LEU A 41 -5.49 -3.67 4.84
N PRO A 42 -4.22 -3.21 4.98
CA PRO A 42 -3.36 -3.58 6.09
C PRO A 42 -3.58 -2.68 7.31
N VAL A 43 -4.77 -2.76 7.91
CA VAL A 43 -5.20 -1.84 8.99
C VAL A 43 -4.34 -1.98 10.23
N ASN A 44 -3.98 -3.21 10.62
CA ASN A 44 -3.18 -3.43 11.82
C ASN A 44 -1.72 -3.04 11.60
N ALA A 45 -1.16 -3.25 10.41
CA ALA A 45 0.18 -2.81 10.07
C ALA A 45 0.28 -1.28 10.03
N ILE A 46 -0.75 -0.58 9.52
CA ILE A 46 -0.83 0.89 9.56
C ILE A 46 -0.84 1.37 11.02
N ALA A 47 -1.69 0.77 11.86
CA ALA A 47 -1.78 1.13 13.26
C ALA A 47 -0.46 0.90 14.00
N PHE A 48 0.19 -0.24 13.75
CA PHE A 48 1.52 -0.57 14.28
C PHE A 48 2.56 0.49 13.87
N CYS A 49 2.62 0.86 12.59
CA CYS A 49 3.57 1.86 12.11
C CYS A 49 3.36 3.23 12.79
N LEU A 50 2.11 3.69 12.91
CA LEU A 50 1.80 4.95 13.60
C LEU A 50 2.18 4.89 15.09
N GLN A 51 1.94 3.76 15.74
CA GLN A 51 2.32 3.53 17.12
C GLN A 51 3.84 3.58 17.32
N GLU A 52 4.62 2.88 16.48
CA GLU A 52 6.09 2.88 16.54
C GLU A 52 6.68 4.27 16.27
N ALA A 53 6.07 5.06 15.39
CA ALA A 53 6.47 6.44 15.15
C ALA A 53 6.01 7.43 16.24
N GLY A 54 5.09 7.02 17.13
CA GLY A 54 4.55 7.88 18.18
C GLY A 54 3.70 9.04 17.65
N ILE A 55 3.05 8.88 16.50
CA ILE A 55 2.26 9.93 15.85
C ILE A 55 0.84 9.46 15.51
N THR A 56 -0.02 10.41 15.19
CA THR A 56 -1.37 10.17 14.68
C THR A 56 -1.43 10.34 13.16
N LEU A 57 -2.52 9.86 12.53
CA LEU A 57 -2.78 10.08 11.09
C LEU A 57 -2.75 11.56 10.69
N LYS A 58 -3.06 12.50 11.59
CA LYS A 58 -3.11 13.94 11.31
C LYS A 58 -1.72 14.56 11.13
N GLU A 59 -0.67 13.87 11.54
CA GLU A 59 0.72 14.33 11.48
C GLU A 59 1.47 13.76 10.27
N LEU A 60 0.79 12.96 9.44
CA LEU A 60 1.34 12.48 8.17
C LEU A 60 1.33 13.60 7.13
N ASP A 61 2.46 13.80 6.48
CA ASP A 61 2.55 14.69 5.32
C ASP A 61 2.06 14.00 4.05
N HIS A 62 2.35 12.71 3.92
CA HIS A 62 1.99 11.92 2.75
C HIS A 62 1.53 10.49 3.09
N ILE A 63 0.58 10.00 2.30
CA ILE A 63 0.23 8.59 2.22
C ILE A 63 0.50 8.13 0.79
N THR A 64 1.26 7.05 0.67
CA THR A 64 1.68 6.49 -0.62
C THR A 64 1.14 5.07 -0.76
N VAL A 65 0.83 4.68 -1.99
CA VAL A 65 0.40 3.32 -2.33
C VAL A 65 1.40 2.73 -3.31
N SER A 66 1.81 1.48 -3.09
CA SER A 66 2.78 0.71 -3.91
C SER A 66 2.27 0.34 -5.32
N ARG A 67 1.47 1.20 -5.94
CA ARG A 67 0.85 0.96 -7.24
C ARG A 67 0.89 2.20 -8.11
N ASP A 68 1.35 2.03 -9.35
CA ASP A 68 1.13 2.99 -10.42
C ASP A 68 -0.13 2.61 -11.22
N PRO A 69 -1.25 3.36 -11.09
CA PRO A 69 -2.47 3.08 -11.85
C PRO A 69 -2.29 3.31 -13.36
N PHE A 70 -1.37 4.19 -13.75
CA PHE A 70 -1.11 4.57 -15.13
C PHE A 70 -0.06 3.68 -15.82
N ALA A 71 0.54 2.74 -15.07
CA ALA A 71 1.47 1.77 -15.62
C ALA A 71 0.88 1.07 -16.86
N LYS A 72 1.59 1.19 -17.99
CA LYS A 72 1.26 0.58 -19.29
C LYS A 72 -0.10 1.02 -19.87
N LEU A 73 -0.62 2.20 -19.53
CA LEU A 73 -1.93 2.69 -19.98
C LEU A 73 -2.14 2.61 -21.51
N PRO A 74 -1.22 3.06 -22.39
CA PRO A 74 -1.43 2.97 -23.84
C PRO A 74 -1.58 1.53 -24.35
N ARG A 75 -0.84 0.59 -23.76
CA ARG A 75 -0.93 -0.84 -24.12
C ARG A 75 -2.27 -1.43 -23.67
N LYS A 76 -2.76 -1.05 -22.48
CA LYS A 76 -4.08 -1.45 -21.97
C LYS A 76 -5.20 -0.95 -22.91
N ILE A 77 -5.14 0.32 -23.30
CA ILE A 77 -6.10 0.91 -24.24
C ILE A 77 -6.05 0.19 -25.59
N LEU A 78 -4.86 0.02 -26.17
CA LEU A 78 -4.72 -0.68 -27.45
C LEU A 78 -5.22 -2.13 -27.38
N HIS A 79 -4.94 -2.84 -26.28
CA HIS A 79 -5.42 -4.19 -26.08
C HIS A 79 -6.95 -4.26 -25.99
N ALA A 80 -7.57 -3.33 -25.25
CA ALA A 80 -9.02 -3.23 -25.12
C ALA A 80 -9.70 -2.92 -26.46
N LEU A 81 -9.11 -2.05 -27.27
CA LEU A 81 -9.62 -1.74 -28.62
C LEU A 81 -9.45 -2.91 -29.60
N LYS A 82 -8.33 -3.65 -29.54
CA LYS A 82 -8.06 -4.79 -30.43
C LYS A 82 -8.87 -6.03 -30.09
N ASN A 83 -9.16 -6.25 -28.81
CA ASN A 83 -9.86 -7.43 -28.30
C ASN A 83 -11.20 -7.04 -27.69
N SER A 84 -11.83 -5.97 -28.21
CA SER A 84 -13.19 -5.63 -27.81
C SER A 84 -14.06 -6.85 -28.11
N VAL A 85 -14.54 -7.50 -27.05
CA VAL A 85 -15.47 -8.61 -27.15
C VAL A 85 -16.67 -8.09 -27.93
N SER A 86 -17.02 -8.75 -29.04
CA SER A 86 -18.32 -8.59 -29.66
C SER A 86 -19.35 -8.84 -28.55
N LEU A 87 -20.02 -7.77 -28.10
CA LEU A 87 -21.26 -7.91 -27.33
C LEU A 87 -22.29 -8.66 -28.18
#